data_AF-A0A662CCC7-F1
#
_entry.id   AF-A0A662CCC7-F1
#
_cell.length_a   1.000
_cell.length_b   1.000
_cell.length_c   1.000
_cell.angle_alpha   90.00
_cell.angle_beta   90.00
_cell.angle_gamma   90.00
#
_symmetry.space_group_name_H-M   'P 1'
#
loop_
_entity.id
_entity.type
_entity.pdbx_description
1 polymer ?
#
loop_
_entity_poly.entity_id
_entity_poly.type
_entity_poly.pdbx_seq_one_letter_code
_entity_poly.pdbx_strand_id
1 'polypeptide(L)'
;MAAHLLKDEGHNVWAITMVHHRGAEETLDRVKRVAEILTIPLEVVEVREVFQREVLSPFAEAYARGLTPNPCPLCNRRVKLGILMKRAMAKGADKMATGHYARVVEKDSGPHLMKGKDPRKDQSYFLALLTREQLEHLVLPLGEWTRQEVEVMAKKLGLWEKGLKSSQEICFFQGHYTQLLKEIGIDPGPGPIKDLNGKTLGTHKGYTHYTIGQRRGLGIAAGRPLYVVKIIARENTVVVGPPEALMAKKVH
;
A
#
# COMPACT_ATOMS: atom_id res chain seq x y z
N MET A 1 10.05 10.01 -13.31
CA MET A 1 10.73 8.89 -13.98
C MET A 1 9.81 8.10 -14.90
N ALA A 2 8.73 7.44 -14.44
CA ALA A 2 7.85 6.70 -15.35
C ALA A 2 7.34 7.54 -16.54
N ALA A 3 6.83 8.75 -16.28
CA ALA A 3 6.42 9.69 -17.33
C ALA A 3 7.57 10.14 -18.25
N HIS A 4 8.80 10.24 -17.72
CA HIS A 4 9.96 10.61 -18.51
C HIS A 4 10.34 9.49 -19.49
N LEU A 5 10.40 8.24 -19.03
CA LEU A 5 10.73 7.09 -19.87
C LEU A 5 9.74 6.96 -21.04
N LEU A 6 8.44 7.11 -20.77
CA LEU A 6 7.43 7.07 -21.83
C LEU A 6 7.57 8.21 -22.82
N LYS A 7 7.94 9.41 -22.36
CA LYS A 7 8.19 10.56 -23.24
C LYS A 7 9.43 10.32 -24.11
N ASP A 8 10.49 9.75 -23.55
CA ASP A 8 11.73 9.40 -24.26
C ASP A 8 11.50 8.31 -25.31
N GLU A 9 10.60 7.37 -25.03
CA GLU A 9 10.09 6.36 -25.99
C GLU A 9 9.18 6.95 -27.08
N GLY A 10 8.89 8.25 -27.05
CA GLY A 10 8.11 8.95 -28.08
C GLY A 10 6.59 8.94 -27.88
N HIS A 11 6.09 8.52 -26.71
CA HIS A 11 4.66 8.55 -26.43
C HIS A 11 4.15 9.97 -26.15
N ASN A 12 2.87 10.20 -26.48
CA ASN A 12 2.14 11.38 -26.02
C ASN A 12 1.72 11.20 -24.56
N VAL A 13 2.32 11.96 -23.64
CA VAL A 13 2.17 11.77 -22.20
C VAL A 13 1.48 12.97 -21.56
N TRP A 14 0.48 12.70 -20.73
CA TRP A 14 -0.05 13.63 -19.74
C TRP A 14 -0.13 12.94 -18.37
N ALA A 15 -0.09 13.73 -17.30
CA ALA A 15 -0.08 13.25 -15.93
C ALA A 15 -1.47 13.39 -15.29
N ILE A 16 -1.84 12.40 -14.47
CA ILE A 16 -3.01 12.44 -13.61
C ILE A 16 -2.57 12.16 -12.18
N THR A 17 -2.99 13.00 -11.24
CA THR A 17 -2.75 12.83 -9.81
C THR A 17 -4.06 12.93 -9.04
N MET A 18 -4.07 12.42 -7.80
CA MET A 18 -5.27 12.35 -6.99
C MET A 18 -5.09 12.93 -5.59
N VAL A 19 -6.08 13.70 -5.16
CA VAL A 19 -6.27 14.11 -3.76
C VAL A 19 -7.21 13.10 -3.13
N HIS A 20 -6.69 12.27 -2.24
CA HIS A 20 -7.42 11.09 -1.72
C HIS A 20 -7.56 11.07 -0.19
N HIS A 21 -6.82 11.91 0.52
CA HIS A 21 -6.91 12.11 1.96
C HIS A 21 -6.40 13.52 2.30
N ARG A 22 -6.71 14.00 3.51
CA ARG A 22 -6.20 15.28 4.01
C ARG A 22 -4.67 15.24 4.14
N GLY A 23 -3.97 16.16 3.47
CA GLY A 23 -2.51 16.20 3.43
C GLY A 23 -1.93 15.64 2.13
N ALA A 24 -2.75 14.99 1.28
CA ALA A 24 -2.32 14.62 -0.07
C ALA A 24 -1.93 15.85 -0.91
N GLU A 25 -2.52 17.00 -0.60
CA GLU A 25 -2.27 18.30 -1.22
C GLU A 25 -0.81 18.75 -1.09
N GLU A 26 -0.13 18.36 0.00
CA GLU A 26 1.28 18.69 0.26
C GLU A 26 2.21 18.14 -0.84
N THR A 27 1.77 17.10 -1.55
CA THR A 27 2.55 16.50 -2.65
C THR A 27 2.31 17.17 -4.00
N LEU A 28 1.29 18.03 -4.13
CA LEU A 28 0.89 18.60 -5.42
C LEU A 28 1.93 19.54 -6.00
N ASP A 29 2.59 20.34 -5.18
CA ASP A 29 3.63 21.28 -5.67
C ASP A 29 4.80 20.54 -6.31
N ARG A 30 5.17 19.38 -5.74
CA ARG A 30 6.17 18.50 -6.36
C ARG A 30 5.66 17.94 -7.68
N VAL A 31 4.43 17.44 -7.73
CA VAL A 31 3.87 16.86 -8.96
C VAL A 31 3.78 17.92 -10.07
N LYS A 32 3.36 19.15 -9.74
CA LYS A 32 3.35 20.30 -10.65
C LYS A 32 4.74 20.61 -11.19
N ARG A 33 5.75 20.76 -10.32
CA ARG A 33 7.15 20.96 -10.74
C ARG A 33 7.64 19.87 -11.69
N VAL A 34 7.36 18.60 -11.39
CA VAL A 34 7.78 17.49 -12.26
C VAL A 34 7.07 17.56 -13.61
N ALA A 35 5.77 17.89 -13.65
CA ALA A 35 5.03 18.06 -14.89
C ALA A 35 5.55 19.24 -15.72
N GLU A 36 5.94 20.34 -15.09
CA GLU A 36 6.57 21.50 -15.73
C GLU A 36 7.94 21.15 -16.34
N ILE A 37 8.83 20.51 -15.56
CA ILE A 37 10.15 20.05 -16.05
C ILE A 37 10.00 19.10 -17.23
N LEU A 38 9.01 18.20 -17.18
CA LEU A 38 8.73 17.27 -18.27
C LEU A 38 7.89 17.88 -19.38
N THR A 39 7.40 19.12 -19.23
CA THR A 39 6.51 19.79 -20.19
C THR A 39 5.34 18.90 -20.61
N ILE A 40 4.64 18.33 -19.62
CA ILE A 40 3.45 17.49 -19.82
C ILE A 40 2.23 18.11 -19.12
N PRO A 41 1.01 18.00 -19.69
CA PRO A 41 -0.20 18.43 -19.00
C PRO A 41 -0.41 17.66 -17.69
N LEU A 42 -0.99 18.31 -16.69
CA LEU A 42 -1.32 17.69 -15.40
C LEU A 42 -2.78 17.91 -15.04
N GLU A 43 -3.47 16.82 -14.71
CA GLU A 43 -4.80 16.83 -14.13
C GLU A 43 -4.76 16.41 -12.65
N VAL A 44 -5.43 17.18 -11.80
CA VAL A 44 -5.63 16.85 -10.38
C VAL A 44 -7.07 16.42 -10.18
N VAL A 45 -7.28 15.25 -9.58
CA VAL A 45 -8.61 14.65 -9.39
C VAL A 45 -8.92 14.51 -7.90
N GLU A 46 -10.08 14.99 -7.50
CA GLU A 46 -10.60 14.78 -6.17
C GLU A 46 -11.24 13.39 -6.05
N VAL A 47 -10.75 12.56 -5.13
CA VAL A 47 -11.25 11.19 -4.90
C VAL A 47 -11.43 10.86 -3.43
N ARG A 48 -11.41 11.83 -2.51
CA ARG A 48 -11.54 11.61 -1.05
C ARG A 48 -12.74 10.76 -0.67
N GLU A 49 -13.93 11.05 -1.20
CA GLU A 49 -15.15 10.29 -0.88
C GLU A 49 -15.03 8.82 -1.28
N VAL A 50 -14.51 8.57 -2.49
CA VAL A 50 -14.37 7.20 -2.97
C VAL A 50 -13.23 6.47 -2.26
N PHE A 51 -12.14 7.17 -1.96
CA PHE A 51 -11.05 6.62 -1.15
C PHE A 51 -11.52 6.24 0.25
N GLN A 52 -12.33 7.08 0.89
CA GLN A 52 -12.96 6.79 2.18
C GLN A 52 -13.76 5.50 2.11
N ARG A 53 -14.67 5.39 1.13
CA ARG A 53 -15.56 4.23 0.99
C ARG A 53 -14.83 2.94 0.61
N GLU A 54 -13.90 3.01 -0.35
CA GLU A 54 -13.32 1.81 -0.99
C GLU A 54 -12.04 1.32 -0.31
N VAL A 55 -11.40 2.18 0.49
CA VAL A 55 -10.09 1.88 1.12
C VAL A 55 -10.15 2.06 2.64
N LEU A 56 -10.56 3.24 3.13
CA LEU A 56 -10.52 3.53 4.57
C LEU A 56 -11.57 2.73 5.36
N SER A 57 -12.81 2.67 4.89
CA SER A 57 -13.86 1.91 5.59
C SER A 57 -13.53 0.40 5.69
N PRO A 58 -13.14 -0.31 4.60
CA PRO A 58 -12.73 -1.71 4.71
C PRO A 58 -11.50 -1.93 5.60
N PHE A 59 -10.56 -0.98 5.60
CA PHE A 59 -9.40 -1.00 6.48
C PHE A 59 -9.81 -0.90 7.96
N ALA A 60 -10.68 0.05 8.28
CA ALA A 60 -11.24 0.25 9.61
C ALA A 60 -12.02 -0.98 10.08
N GLU A 61 -12.95 -1.48 9.27
CA GLU A 61 -13.76 -2.67 9.56
C GLU A 61 -12.92 -3.94 9.80
N ALA A 62 -11.83 -4.11 9.07
CA ALA A 62 -10.90 -5.22 9.28
C ALA A 62 -10.24 -5.11 10.67
N TYR A 63 -9.73 -3.92 11.02
CA TYR A 63 -9.18 -3.69 12.35
C TYR A 63 -10.23 -3.88 13.45
N ALA A 64 -11.46 -3.40 13.29
CA ALA A 64 -12.54 -3.60 14.27
C ALA A 64 -12.86 -5.09 14.52
N ARG A 65 -12.50 -5.98 13.57
CA ARG A 65 -12.64 -7.43 13.70
C ARG A 65 -11.37 -8.13 14.20
N GLY A 66 -10.33 -7.39 14.56
CA GLY A 66 -9.05 -7.94 15.02
C GLY A 66 -8.18 -8.51 13.91
N LEU A 67 -8.38 -8.07 12.66
CA LEU A 67 -7.56 -8.44 11.51
C LEU A 67 -6.49 -7.38 11.23
N THR A 68 -5.45 -7.77 10.49
CA THR A 68 -4.43 -6.85 9.97
C THR A 68 -4.61 -6.65 8.46
N PRO A 69 -5.29 -5.59 8.01
CA PRO A 69 -5.52 -5.34 6.59
C PRO A 69 -4.28 -4.78 5.88
N ASN A 70 -4.19 -5.04 4.58
CA ASN A 70 -3.32 -4.31 3.66
C ASN A 70 -4.19 -3.46 2.71
N PRO A 71 -4.21 -2.13 2.84
CA PRO A 71 -5.08 -1.28 2.01
C PRO A 71 -4.58 -1.10 0.57
N CYS A 72 -3.29 -1.33 0.30
CA CYS A 72 -2.66 -0.99 -0.96
C CYS A 72 -3.21 -1.77 -2.18
N PRO A 73 -3.40 -3.11 -2.12
CA PRO A 73 -4.02 -3.85 -3.22
C PRO A 73 -5.41 -3.36 -3.59
N LEU A 74 -6.24 -3.03 -2.59
CA LEU A 74 -7.58 -2.48 -2.82
C LEU A 74 -7.53 -1.07 -3.42
N CYS A 75 -6.66 -0.20 -2.90
CA CYS A 75 -6.44 1.14 -3.45
C CYS A 75 -5.98 1.09 -4.92
N ASN A 76 -5.01 0.21 -5.23
CA ASN A 76 -4.53 0.02 -6.60
C ASN A 76 -5.66 -0.45 -7.51
N ARG A 77 -6.46 -1.45 -7.10
CA ARG A 77 -7.58 -1.97 -7.90
C ARG A 77 -8.73 -0.98 -8.07
N ARG A 78 -9.17 -0.33 -7.00
CA ARG A 78 -10.44 0.42 -6.99
C ARG A 78 -10.28 1.91 -7.29
N VAL A 79 -9.16 2.50 -6.85
CA VAL A 79 -8.94 3.95 -6.94
C VAL A 79 -7.97 4.28 -8.06
N LYS A 80 -6.71 3.83 -7.96
CA LYS A 80 -5.67 4.21 -8.95
C LYS A 80 -5.93 3.62 -10.32
N LEU A 81 -6.09 2.29 -10.41
CA LEU A 81 -6.34 1.60 -11.68
C LEU A 81 -7.83 1.30 -11.89
N GLY A 82 -8.69 1.81 -11.01
CA GLY A 82 -10.13 1.84 -11.20
C GLY A 82 -10.55 3.22 -11.71
N ILE A 83 -10.83 4.13 -10.77
CA ILE A 83 -11.40 5.44 -11.07
C ILE A 83 -10.50 6.30 -11.94
N LEU A 84 -9.20 6.43 -11.62
CA LEU A 84 -8.32 7.27 -12.44
C LEU A 84 -8.09 6.67 -13.82
N MET A 85 -7.96 5.34 -13.93
CA MET A 85 -7.86 4.66 -15.22
C MET A 85 -9.10 4.92 -16.07
N LYS A 86 -10.31 4.70 -15.54
CA LYS A 86 -11.57 4.98 -16.25
C LYS A 86 -11.64 6.45 -16.72
N ARG A 87 -11.24 7.39 -15.87
CA ARG A 87 -11.19 8.82 -16.22
C ARG A 87 -10.17 9.09 -17.34
N ALA A 88 -9.00 8.46 -17.30
CA ALA A 88 -7.98 8.61 -18.33
C ALA A 88 -8.46 8.05 -19.68
N MET A 89 -9.06 6.85 -19.68
CA MET A 89 -9.62 6.23 -20.88
C MET A 89 -10.74 7.09 -21.50
N ALA A 90 -11.65 7.63 -20.67
CA ALA A 90 -12.72 8.52 -21.12
C ALA A 90 -12.22 9.83 -21.74
N LYS A 91 -10.97 10.21 -21.47
CA LYS A 91 -10.27 11.37 -22.05
C LYS A 91 -9.42 11.00 -23.27
N GLY A 92 -9.53 9.77 -23.77
CA GLY A 92 -8.84 9.31 -24.97
C GLY A 92 -7.42 8.78 -24.73
N ALA A 93 -7.05 8.42 -23.50
CA ALA A 93 -5.79 7.71 -23.27
C ALA A 93 -5.94 6.23 -23.68
N ASP A 94 -4.96 5.68 -24.41
CA ASP A 94 -4.94 4.26 -24.78
C ASP A 94 -4.54 3.35 -23.60
N LYS A 95 -3.64 3.87 -22.75
CA LYS A 95 -3.06 3.17 -21.62
C LYS A 95 -2.89 4.12 -20.43
N MET A 96 -2.82 3.56 -19.22
CA MET A 96 -2.44 4.26 -18.00
C MET A 96 -1.11 3.70 -17.48
N ALA A 97 -0.15 4.58 -17.20
CA ALA A 97 1.12 4.20 -16.63
C ALA A 97 1.22 4.50 -15.14
N THR A 98 1.94 3.65 -14.39
CA THR A 98 2.29 3.94 -13.00
C THR A 98 3.77 3.68 -12.71
N GLY A 99 4.30 4.28 -11.64
CA GLY A 99 5.68 4.05 -11.19
C GLY A 99 5.87 2.77 -10.37
N HIS A 100 5.01 1.76 -10.50
CA HIS A 100 5.21 0.50 -9.78
C HIS A 100 6.34 -0.32 -10.41
N TYR A 101 7.18 -0.94 -9.57
CA TYR A 101 8.22 -1.89 -9.98
C TYR A 101 7.59 -3.28 -10.13
N ALA A 102 6.87 -3.48 -11.22
CA ALA A 102 6.34 -4.77 -11.66
C ALA A 102 6.23 -4.74 -13.19
N ARG A 103 5.88 -5.85 -13.82
CA ARG A 103 5.80 -5.93 -15.28
C ARG A 103 4.47 -6.46 -15.73
N VAL A 104 4.00 -5.99 -16.87
CA VAL A 104 2.88 -6.60 -17.61
C VAL A 104 3.50 -7.22 -18.85
N VAL A 105 3.34 -8.53 -19.01
CA VAL A 105 3.88 -9.29 -20.14
C VAL A 105 2.72 -9.88 -20.93
N GLU A 106 2.64 -9.55 -22.21
CA GLU A 106 1.68 -10.17 -23.11
C GLU A 106 2.06 -11.63 -23.37
N LYS A 107 1.06 -12.52 -23.29
CA LYS A 107 1.15 -13.94 -23.61
C LYS A 107 -0.07 -14.33 -24.43
N ASP A 108 -0.09 -15.53 -25.00
CA ASP A 108 -1.22 -16.04 -25.80
C ASP A 108 -2.56 -15.99 -25.03
N SER A 109 -2.52 -16.20 -23.71
CA SER A 109 -3.69 -16.13 -22.83
C SER A 109 -4.10 -14.71 -22.40
N GLY A 110 -3.39 -13.66 -22.85
CA GLY A 110 -3.57 -12.25 -22.47
C GLY A 110 -2.46 -11.71 -21.56
N PRO A 111 -2.64 -10.50 -20.99
CA PRO A 111 -1.61 -9.86 -20.19
C PRO A 111 -1.42 -10.53 -18.84
N HIS A 112 -0.16 -10.70 -18.45
CA HIS A 112 0.24 -11.31 -17.18
C HIS A 112 1.00 -10.31 -16.32
N LEU A 113 0.57 -10.19 -15.06
CA LEU A 113 1.34 -9.48 -14.05
C LEU A 113 2.54 -10.33 -13.62
N MET A 114 3.73 -9.79 -13.80
CA MET A 114 5.01 -10.42 -13.50
C MET A 114 5.80 -9.58 -12.51
N LYS A 115 6.72 -10.22 -11.77
CA LYS A 115 7.62 -9.52 -10.86
C LYS A 115 8.51 -8.53 -11.61
N GLY A 116 8.79 -7.39 -10.99
CA GLY A 116 9.78 -6.44 -11.47
C GLY A 116 11.18 -7.04 -11.51
N LYS A 117 12.06 -6.48 -12.35
CA LYS A 117 13.45 -6.91 -12.49
C LYS A 117 14.24 -6.74 -11.19
N ASP A 118 13.91 -5.73 -10.38
CA ASP A 118 14.52 -5.51 -9.06
C ASP A 118 13.72 -6.25 -7.97
N PRO A 119 14.22 -7.41 -7.48
CA PRO A 119 13.49 -8.20 -6.49
C PRO A 119 13.32 -7.48 -5.15
N ARG A 120 14.18 -6.50 -4.82
CA ARG A 120 14.10 -5.74 -3.57
C ARG A 120 13.04 -4.64 -3.63
N LYS A 121 12.61 -4.28 -4.84
CA LYS A 121 11.59 -3.25 -5.08
C LYS A 121 10.32 -3.80 -5.69
N ASP A 122 10.25 -5.09 -6.01
CA ASP A 122 9.08 -5.70 -6.64
C ASP A 122 7.78 -5.31 -5.90
N GLN A 123 6.81 -4.84 -6.69
CA GLN A 123 5.50 -4.39 -6.21
C GLN A 123 4.36 -5.22 -6.80
N SER A 124 4.65 -6.36 -7.44
CA SER A 124 3.64 -7.26 -8.01
C SER A 124 2.59 -7.69 -6.95
N TYR A 125 3.00 -7.91 -5.70
CA TYR A 125 2.10 -8.20 -4.58
C TYR A 125 1.02 -7.14 -4.38
N PHE A 126 1.36 -5.85 -4.50
CA PHE A 126 0.41 -4.76 -4.34
C PHE A 126 -0.53 -4.58 -5.54
N LEU A 127 -0.26 -5.26 -6.65
CA LEU A 127 -1.05 -5.25 -7.87
C LEU A 127 -1.79 -6.58 -8.09
N ALA A 128 -1.66 -7.55 -7.18
CA ALA A 128 -2.18 -8.90 -7.34
C ALA A 128 -3.72 -8.98 -7.46
N LEU A 129 -4.46 -7.94 -7.05
CA LEU A 129 -5.92 -7.90 -7.16
C LEU A 129 -6.43 -7.26 -8.44
N LEU A 130 -5.55 -6.80 -9.34
CA LEU A 130 -5.96 -6.22 -10.62
C LEU A 130 -6.70 -7.23 -11.48
N THR A 131 -7.69 -6.73 -12.21
CA THR A 131 -8.44 -7.50 -13.20
C THR A 131 -7.67 -7.57 -14.51
N ARG A 132 -8.05 -8.52 -15.37
CA ARG A 132 -7.48 -8.66 -16.71
C ARG A 132 -7.63 -7.37 -17.53
N GLU A 133 -8.83 -6.80 -17.56
CA GLU A 133 -9.12 -5.52 -18.24
C GLU A 133 -8.18 -4.40 -17.76
N GLN A 134 -7.93 -4.31 -16.44
CA GLN A 134 -6.99 -3.32 -15.91
C GLN A 134 -5.55 -3.57 -16.35
N LEU A 135 -5.13 -4.83 -16.49
CA LEU A 135 -3.80 -5.18 -17.00
C LEU A 135 -3.68 -4.86 -18.51
N GLU A 136 -4.74 -5.06 -19.27
CA GLU A 136 -4.80 -4.73 -20.71
C GLU A 136 -4.56 -3.24 -20.95
N HIS A 137 -4.92 -2.36 -20.01
CA HIS A 137 -4.67 -0.92 -20.12
C HIS A 137 -3.46 -0.41 -19.31
N LEU A 138 -2.73 -1.27 -18.60
CA LEU A 138 -1.66 -0.86 -17.69
C LEU A 138 -0.27 -0.93 -18.34
N VAL A 139 0.52 0.14 -18.15
CA VAL A 139 1.95 0.15 -18.46
C VAL A 139 2.76 0.40 -17.20
N LEU A 140 3.87 -0.33 -17.03
CA LEU A 140 4.74 -0.26 -15.86
C LEU A 140 6.19 0.04 -16.27
N PRO A 141 6.53 1.31 -16.61
CA PRO A 141 7.82 1.64 -17.21
C PRO A 141 9.03 1.34 -16.31
N LEU A 142 8.82 1.31 -14.98
CA LEU A 142 9.90 1.01 -14.03
C LEU A 142 10.13 -0.50 -13.82
N GLY A 143 9.33 -1.36 -14.46
CA GLY A 143 9.38 -2.81 -14.28
C GLY A 143 10.69 -3.45 -14.71
N GLU A 144 11.38 -2.86 -15.69
CA GLU A 144 12.66 -3.33 -16.24
C GLU A 144 13.89 -2.64 -15.62
N TRP A 145 13.68 -1.83 -14.59
CA TRP A 145 14.73 -1.03 -13.97
C TRP A 145 14.91 -1.35 -12.50
N THR A 146 16.15 -1.22 -12.03
CA THR A 146 16.48 -1.22 -10.62
C THR A 146 16.31 0.16 -10.01
N ARG A 147 16.11 0.20 -8.68
CA ARG A 147 16.02 1.47 -7.95
C ARG A 147 17.23 2.37 -8.22
N GLN A 148 18.40 1.76 -8.27
CA GLN A 148 19.68 2.44 -8.44
C GLN A 148 19.80 3.07 -9.83
N GLU A 149 19.42 2.35 -10.89
CA GLU A 149 19.40 2.90 -12.25
C GLU A 149 18.41 4.07 -12.36
N VAL A 150 17.20 3.92 -11.80
CA VAL A 150 16.19 4.99 -11.78
C VAL A 150 16.68 6.21 -11.00
N GLU A 151 17.43 6.02 -9.91
CA GLU A 151 18.04 7.10 -9.14
C GLU A 151 19.11 7.85 -9.94
N VAL A 152 20.00 7.14 -10.63
CA VAL A 152 21.03 7.76 -11.48
C VAL A 152 20.39 8.59 -12.59
N MET A 153 19.36 8.07 -13.26
CA MET A 153 18.61 8.80 -14.28
C MET A 153 17.92 10.03 -13.70
N ALA A 154 17.22 9.88 -12.56
CA ALA A 154 16.52 10.99 -11.92
C ALA A 154 17.48 12.13 -11.51
N LYS A 155 18.68 11.81 -11.03
CA LYS A 155 19.70 12.82 -10.67
C LYS A 155 20.16 13.62 -11.88
N LYS A 156 20.42 12.95 -13.02
CA LYS A 156 20.83 13.61 -14.27
C LYS A 156 19.79 14.60 -14.77
N LEU A 157 18.51 14.32 -14.52
CA LEU A 157 17.38 15.14 -14.95
C LEU A 157 16.97 16.21 -13.93
N GLY A 158 17.67 16.33 -12.79
CA GLY A 158 17.26 17.21 -11.69
C GLY A 158 15.94 16.82 -11.02
N LEU A 159 15.44 15.60 -11.26
CA LEU A 159 14.18 15.07 -10.73
C LEU A 159 14.36 14.28 -9.43
N TRP A 160 15.60 14.17 -8.93
CA TRP A 160 15.91 13.45 -7.70
C TRP A 160 15.76 14.34 -6.47
N GLU A 161 14.85 13.97 -5.57
CA GLU A 161 14.78 14.55 -4.23
C GLU A 161 15.33 13.58 -3.19
N LYS A 162 16.33 14.04 -2.44
CA LYS A 162 16.91 13.28 -1.32
C LYS A 162 15.90 13.22 -0.16
N GLY A 163 15.74 12.04 0.44
CA GLY A 163 14.85 11.87 1.61
C GLY A 163 13.40 11.52 1.27
N LEU A 164 13.07 11.35 -0.02
CA LEU A 164 11.82 10.74 -0.45
C LEU A 164 11.69 9.33 0.15
N LYS A 165 10.82 9.18 1.17
CA LYS A 165 10.49 7.89 1.75
C LYS A 165 9.93 6.96 0.67
N SER A 166 10.29 5.68 0.76
CA SER A 166 9.71 4.69 -0.15
C SER A 166 8.22 4.51 0.14
N SER A 167 7.42 4.23 -0.89
CA SER A 167 5.96 4.04 -0.81
C SER A 167 5.53 2.74 -0.10
N GLN A 168 6.28 2.31 0.91
CA GLN A 168 6.05 1.09 1.70
C GLN A 168 5.28 1.39 2.99
N GLU A 169 5.15 2.66 3.38
CA GLU A 169 4.27 3.10 4.46
C GLU A 169 2.83 3.35 3.94
N ILE A 170 1.84 3.27 4.84
CA ILE A 170 0.45 3.60 4.53
C ILE A 170 0.37 5.07 4.11
N CYS A 171 -0.14 5.33 2.91
CA CYS A 171 0.01 6.65 2.27
C CYS A 171 -0.87 7.77 2.84
N PHE A 172 -1.88 7.43 3.64
CA PHE A 172 -2.93 8.35 4.09
C PHE A 172 -2.83 8.73 5.56
N PHE A 173 -1.72 8.39 6.23
CA PHE A 173 -1.53 8.76 7.63
C PHE A 173 -0.07 9.11 7.92
N GLN A 174 0.17 10.33 8.41
CA GLN A 174 1.47 10.74 8.94
C GLN A 174 1.54 10.36 10.41
N GLY A 175 2.06 9.16 10.70
CA GLY A 175 2.18 8.64 12.07
C GLY A 175 1.90 7.15 12.16
N HIS A 176 1.59 6.67 13.37
CA HIS A 176 1.22 5.27 13.56
C HIS A 176 -0.28 5.07 13.29
N TYR A 177 -0.64 4.12 12.43
CA TYR A 177 -2.03 3.88 11.99
C TYR A 177 -3.05 3.72 13.12
N THR A 178 -2.62 3.36 14.32
CA THR A 178 -3.47 3.26 15.52
C THR A 178 -4.06 4.59 15.95
N GLN A 179 -3.41 5.72 15.64
CA GLN A 179 -3.97 7.05 15.86
C GLN A 179 -5.15 7.32 14.93
N LEU A 180 -5.03 6.97 13.64
CA LEU A 180 -6.15 7.02 12.70
C LEU A 180 -7.33 6.16 13.19
N LEU A 181 -7.05 4.92 13.64
CA LEU A 181 -8.08 4.03 14.17
C LEU A 181 -8.82 4.69 15.35
N LYS A 182 -8.09 5.36 16.25
CA LYS A 182 -8.68 6.09 17.37
C LYS A 182 -9.54 7.27 16.91
N GLU A 183 -9.09 8.05 15.94
CA GLU A 183 -9.83 9.19 15.37
C GLU A 183 -11.17 8.76 14.75
N ILE A 184 -11.22 7.57 14.16
CA ILE A 184 -12.46 7.00 13.58
C ILE A 184 -13.25 6.13 14.56
N GLY A 185 -12.92 6.16 15.86
CA GLY A 185 -13.68 5.50 16.93
C GLY A 185 -13.34 4.02 17.18
N ILE A 186 -12.27 3.50 16.61
CA ILE A 186 -11.77 2.13 16.83
C ILE A 186 -10.61 2.17 17.83
N ASP A 187 -10.96 2.29 19.10
CA ASP A 187 -10.01 2.22 20.22
C ASP A 187 -10.56 1.27 21.29
N PRO A 188 -10.23 -0.03 21.24
CA PRO A 188 -10.74 -0.99 22.21
C PRO A 188 -10.16 -0.77 23.61
N GLY A 189 -9.16 0.10 23.78
CA GLY A 189 -8.48 0.33 25.05
C GLY A 189 -7.75 -0.91 25.59
N PRO A 190 -7.13 -0.82 26.78
CA PRO A 190 -6.34 -1.91 27.34
C PRO A 190 -7.14 -3.20 27.57
N GLY A 191 -6.48 -4.35 27.37
CA GLY A 191 -7.10 -5.68 27.50
C GLY A 191 -6.08 -6.75 27.91
N PRO A 192 -6.52 -7.97 28.29
CA PRO A 192 -5.61 -9.00 28.78
C PRO A 192 -4.76 -9.63 27.67
N ILE A 193 -3.49 -9.85 27.99
CA ILE A 193 -2.62 -10.77 27.25
C ILE A 193 -2.71 -12.14 27.93
N LYS A 194 -3.11 -13.17 27.18
CA LYS A 194 -3.23 -14.55 27.69
C LYS A 194 -2.24 -15.49 27.00
N ASP A 195 -1.83 -16.55 27.68
CA ASP A 195 -1.14 -17.67 27.05
C ASP A 195 -2.12 -18.65 26.38
N LEU A 196 -1.58 -19.70 25.77
CA LEU A 196 -2.35 -20.77 25.12
C LEU A 196 -3.27 -21.55 26.08
N ASN A 197 -3.01 -21.53 27.39
CA ASN A 197 -3.82 -22.18 28.42
C ASN A 197 -4.87 -21.21 29.01
N GLY A 198 -4.95 -19.98 28.51
CA GLY A 198 -5.85 -18.95 29.01
C GLY A 198 -5.35 -18.19 30.25
N LYS A 199 -4.12 -18.46 30.72
CA LYS A 199 -3.54 -17.74 31.85
C LYS A 199 -3.20 -16.30 31.43
N THR A 200 -3.68 -15.32 32.18
CA THR A 200 -3.32 -13.91 31.97
C THR A 200 -1.85 -13.69 32.33
N LEU A 201 -1.08 -13.13 31.40
CA LEU A 201 0.34 -12.79 31.53
C LEU A 201 0.58 -11.29 31.71
N GLY A 202 -0.40 -10.45 31.37
CA GLY A 202 -0.30 -9.00 31.49
C GLY A 202 -1.42 -8.29 30.73
N THR A 203 -1.19 -7.01 30.44
CA THR A 203 -2.19 -6.13 29.79
C THR A 203 -1.57 -5.46 28.57
N HIS A 204 -2.29 -5.48 27.45
CA HIS A 204 -1.91 -4.81 26.21
C HIS A 204 -2.57 -3.44 26.07
N LYS A 205 -2.15 -2.64 25.07
CA LYS A 205 -2.65 -1.26 24.84
C LYS A 205 -3.94 -1.17 24.00
N GLY A 206 -4.66 -2.28 23.82
CA GLY A 206 -5.71 -2.47 22.80
C GLY A 206 -5.27 -3.36 21.63
N TYR A 207 -6.15 -4.27 21.21
CA TYR A 207 -5.75 -5.37 20.31
C TYR A 207 -5.33 -4.89 18.92
N THR A 208 -5.75 -3.69 18.50
CA THR A 208 -5.41 -3.06 17.21
C THR A 208 -3.92 -2.70 17.08
N HIS A 209 -3.17 -2.70 18.19
CA HIS A 209 -1.72 -2.48 18.21
C HIS A 209 -0.90 -3.75 17.90
N TYR A 210 -1.58 -4.87 17.62
CA TYR A 210 -0.97 -6.18 17.51
C TYR A 210 -1.33 -6.85 16.19
N THR A 211 -0.41 -7.66 15.68
CA THR A 211 -0.60 -8.49 14.49
C THR A 211 -0.10 -9.89 14.78
N ILE A 212 -0.74 -10.92 14.21
CA ILE A 212 -0.29 -12.31 14.36
C ILE A 212 1.18 -12.41 13.90
N GLY A 213 2.01 -13.08 14.70
CA GLY A 213 3.46 -13.17 14.51
C GLY A 213 4.27 -12.03 15.15
N GLN A 214 3.63 -11.02 15.75
CA GLN A 214 4.34 -9.94 16.43
C GLN A 214 5.00 -10.42 17.73
N ARG A 215 6.30 -10.15 17.87
CA ARG A 215 7.09 -10.43 19.09
C ARG A 215 7.32 -9.19 19.96
N ARG A 216 7.62 -8.05 19.32
CA ARG A 216 8.00 -6.81 20.01
C ARG A 216 6.75 -6.06 20.49
N GLY A 217 6.91 -5.27 21.56
CA GLY A 217 5.83 -4.42 22.08
C GLY A 217 4.76 -5.14 22.89
N LEU A 218 4.98 -6.40 23.29
CA LEU A 218 4.07 -7.15 24.15
C LEU A 218 4.04 -6.62 25.60
N GLY A 219 5.15 -6.05 26.09
CA GLY A 219 5.20 -5.43 27.42
C GLY A 219 5.11 -6.42 28.59
N ILE A 220 5.38 -7.70 28.35
CA ILE A 220 5.36 -8.76 29.37
C ILE A 220 6.74 -9.44 29.48
N ALA A 221 7.11 -9.82 30.70
CA ALA A 221 8.29 -10.64 30.96
C ALA A 221 7.93 -12.12 30.82
N ALA A 222 8.73 -12.87 30.07
CA ALA A 222 8.58 -14.31 29.91
C ALA A 222 9.96 -14.95 29.83
N GLY A 223 10.11 -16.15 30.39
CA GLY A 223 11.37 -16.91 30.35
C GLY A 223 11.76 -17.42 28.96
N ARG A 224 10.92 -17.18 27.94
CA ARG A 224 11.16 -17.51 26.54
C ARG A 224 10.48 -16.50 25.61
N PRO A 225 10.92 -16.39 24.34
CA PRO A 225 10.26 -15.54 23.36
C PRO A 225 8.79 -15.93 23.15
N LEU A 226 7.91 -14.93 23.17
CA LEU A 226 6.48 -15.09 22.89
C LEU A 226 6.08 -14.24 21.68
N TYR A 227 5.09 -14.73 20.94
CA TYR A 227 4.55 -14.13 19.73
C TYR A 227 3.04 -14.07 19.82
N VAL A 228 2.41 -13.05 19.25
CA VAL A 228 0.96 -13.00 19.09
C VAL A 228 0.52 -14.14 18.18
N VAL A 229 -0.24 -15.09 18.70
CA VAL A 229 -0.75 -16.24 17.93
C VAL A 229 -2.21 -16.09 17.54
N LYS A 230 -2.97 -15.29 18.31
CA LYS A 230 -4.40 -15.05 18.06
C LYS A 230 -4.82 -13.71 18.62
N ILE A 231 -5.74 -13.05 17.93
CA ILE A 231 -6.44 -11.85 18.41
C ILE A 231 -7.92 -12.20 18.52
N ILE A 232 -8.53 -11.92 19.67
CA ILE A 232 -9.95 -12.17 19.92
C ILE A 232 -10.61 -10.81 20.18
N ALA A 233 -11.05 -10.14 19.10
CA ALA A 233 -11.55 -8.77 19.15
C ALA A 233 -12.75 -8.60 20.10
N ARG A 234 -13.69 -9.57 20.09
CA ARG A 234 -14.88 -9.55 20.95
C ARG A 234 -14.57 -9.56 22.45
N GLU A 235 -13.44 -10.15 22.82
CA GLU A 235 -12.98 -10.24 24.23
C GLU A 235 -11.88 -9.22 24.55
N ASN A 236 -11.55 -8.33 23.61
CA ASN A 236 -10.39 -7.45 23.68
C ASN A 236 -9.13 -8.18 24.18
N THR A 237 -8.86 -9.37 23.64
CA THR A 237 -7.81 -10.27 24.16
C THR A 237 -6.76 -10.57 23.10
N VAL A 238 -5.49 -10.50 23.49
CA VAL A 238 -4.33 -10.94 22.69
C VAL A 238 -3.79 -12.24 23.28
N VAL A 239 -3.74 -13.30 22.48
CA VAL A 239 -3.16 -14.59 22.90
C VAL A 239 -1.73 -14.68 22.37
N VAL A 240 -0.81 -15.07 23.23
CA VAL A 240 0.60 -15.26 22.91
C VAL A 240 1.06 -16.69 23.13
N GLY A 241 2.02 -17.12 22.32
CA GLY A 241 2.57 -18.47 22.36
C GLY A 241 4.00 -18.53 21.85
N PRO A 242 4.64 -19.70 21.91
CA PRO A 242 5.97 -19.89 21.35
C PRO A 242 5.90 -19.95 19.80
N PRO A 243 7.02 -19.85 19.08
CA PRO A 243 7.05 -19.81 17.61
C PRO A 243 6.29 -20.96 16.93
N GLU A 244 6.31 -22.15 17.52
CA GLU A 244 5.72 -23.36 16.96
C GLU A 244 4.19 -23.23 16.84
N ALA A 245 3.57 -22.40 17.69
CA ALA A 245 2.14 -22.14 17.67
C ALA A 245 1.70 -21.18 16.55
N LEU A 246 2.65 -20.58 15.81
CA LEU A 246 2.35 -19.80 14.60
C LEU A 246 2.25 -20.66 13.34
N MET A 247 2.68 -21.92 13.40
CA MET A 247 2.76 -22.78 12.23
C MET A 247 1.36 -23.21 11.77
N ALA A 248 1.05 -22.92 10.51
CA ALA A 248 -0.21 -23.31 9.88
C ALA A 248 0.04 -24.20 8.67
N LYS A 249 -0.77 -25.27 8.53
CA LYS A 249 -0.74 -26.15 7.34
C LYS A 249 -1.64 -25.65 6.20
N LYS A 250 -2.61 -24.79 6.52
CA LYS A 250 -3.59 -24.20 5.59
C LYS A 250 -3.93 -22.78 6.03
N VAL A 251 -4.20 -21.92 5.06
CA VAL A 251 -4.77 -20.58 5.27
C VAL A 251 -6.23 -20.67 4.83
N HIS A 252 -7.14 -20.19 5.69
CA HIS A 252 -8.58 -20.17 5.44
C HIS A 252 -9.04 -18.77 5.06
#